data_AF-A0A957BCJ2-F1
#
_entry.id   AF-A0A957BCJ2-F1
#
_cell.length_a   1.000
_cell.length_b   1.000
_cell.length_c   1.000
_cell.angle_alpha   90.00
_cell.angle_beta   90.00
_cell.angle_gamma   90.00
#
_symmetry.space_group_name_H-M   'P 1'
#
loop_
_entity.id
_entity.type
_entity.pdbx_description
1 polymer ?
#
loop_
_entity_poly.entity_id
_entity_poly.type
_entity_poly.pdbx_seq_one_letter_code
_entity_poly.pdbx_strand_id
1 'polypeptide(L)'
;MKCQIVFPKNNISNPSPTFVEAIREDSNREIEWLWYAAKMQSLAEKEYCLRRALYINPLSAATLHELRRLARKRTQKPEFVKPQPLIMRVILRLASII
;
A
#
# COMPACT_ATOMS: atom_id res chain seq x y z
N MET A 1 -9.21 -9.07 21.32
CA MET A 1 -8.91 -7.63 21.32
C MET A 1 -9.83 -6.94 20.32
N LYS A 2 -10.74 -6.06 20.77
CA LYS A 2 -11.51 -5.20 19.87
C LYS A 2 -10.64 -3.99 19.55
N CYS A 3 -10.06 -3.91 18.35
CA CYS A 3 -9.51 -2.65 17.88
C CYS A 3 -10.68 -1.67 17.76
N GLN A 4 -10.77 -0.69 18.65
CA GLN A 4 -11.70 0.42 18.47
C GLN A 4 -11.32 1.11 17.16
N ILE A 5 -12.24 1.10 16.18
CA ILE A 5 -12.00 1.75 14.90
C ILE A 5 -12.31 3.23 15.10
N VAL A 6 -11.25 4.00 15.30
CA VAL A 6 -11.32 5.45 15.53
C VAL A 6 -11.30 6.15 14.18
N PHE A 7 -12.05 7.25 14.08
CA PHE A 7 -12.02 8.10 12.89
C PHE A 7 -10.58 8.55 12.59
N PRO A 8 -10.06 8.37 11.36
CA PRO A 8 -8.67 8.64 11.05
C PRO A 8 -8.38 10.15 11.08
N LYS A 9 -7.28 10.53 11.73
CA LYS A 9 -6.78 11.91 11.71
C LYS A 9 -6.09 12.20 10.37
N ASN A 10 -6.37 13.36 9.79
CA ASN A 10 -5.70 13.82 8.58
C ASN A 10 -4.42 14.58 8.95
N ASN A 11 -3.26 13.98 8.66
CA ASN A 11 -1.94 14.58 8.90
C ASN A 11 -1.19 14.86 7.58
N ILE A 12 -1.90 15.01 6.46
CA ILE A 12 -1.32 15.18 5.14
C ILE A 12 -1.05 16.67 4.89
N SER A 13 0.23 17.06 4.83
CA SER A 13 0.63 18.47 4.72
C SER A 13 0.49 19.05 3.31
N ASN A 14 0.61 18.23 2.26
CA ASN A 14 0.49 18.66 0.86
C ASN A 14 -0.42 17.69 0.09
N PRO A 15 -1.75 17.85 0.23
CA PRO A 15 -2.71 16.95 -0.39
C PRO A 15 -2.84 17.19 -1.90
N SER A 16 -3.02 16.10 -2.65
CA SER A 16 -3.40 16.15 -4.06
C SER A 16 -4.81 16.72 -4.22
N PRO A 17 -5.14 17.32 -5.38
CA PRO A 17 -6.49 17.85 -5.65
C PRO A 17 -7.58 16.78 -5.49
N THR A 18 -7.33 15.55 -5.93
CA THR A 18 -8.27 14.43 -5.78
C THR A 18 -8.47 14.04 -4.32
N PHE A 19 -7.44 14.15 -3.48
CA PHE A 19 -7.60 13.92 -2.04
C PHE A 19 -8.42 15.02 -1.39
N VAL A 20 -8.20 16.29 -1.77
CA VAL A 20 -9.03 17.41 -1.30
C VAL A 20 -10.50 17.21 -1.66
N GLU A 21 -10.79 16.73 -2.87
CA GLU A 21 -12.16 16.39 -3.30
C GLU A 21 -12.78 15.29 -2.43
N ALA A 22 -12.04 14.20 -2.18
CA ALA A 22 -12.49 13.12 -1.30
C ALA A 22 -12.85 13.62 0.11
N ILE A 23 -12.04 14.52 0.67
CA ILE A 23 -12.30 15.13 1.99
C ILE A 23 -13.52 16.06 1.95
N ARG A 24 -13.71 16.82 0.86
CA ARG A 24 -14.85 17.71 0.69
C ARG A 24 -16.17 16.96 0.53
N GLU A 25 -16.15 15.86 -0.22
CA GLU A 25 -17.32 15.00 -0.40
C GLU A 25 -17.71 14.29 0.90
N ASP A 26 -16.72 13.96 1.73
CA ASP A 26 -16.88 13.36 3.07
C ASP A 26 -17.88 12.19 3.10
N SER A 27 -17.81 11.33 2.09
CA SER A 27 -18.78 10.27 1.88
C SER A 27 -18.98 9.39 3.13
N ASN A 28 -20.22 8.94 3.34
CA ASN A 28 -20.56 7.93 4.34
C ASN A 28 -20.56 6.49 3.78
N ARG A 29 -20.06 6.29 2.55
CA ARG A 29 -20.05 4.99 1.85
C ARG A 29 -18.64 4.44 1.73
N GLU A 30 -18.43 3.23 2.22
CA GLU A 30 -17.14 2.52 2.13
C GLU A 30 -16.61 2.48 0.68
N ILE A 31 -17.47 2.15 -0.27
CA ILE A 31 -17.08 1.91 -1.67
C ILE A 31 -16.48 3.16 -2.34
N GLU A 32 -16.96 4.35 -1.98
CA GLU A 32 -16.44 5.62 -2.51
C GLU A 32 -15.04 5.90 -1.95
N TRP A 33 -14.80 5.61 -0.68
CA TRP A 33 -13.45 5.69 -0.09
C TRP A 33 -12.47 4.68 -0.70
N LEU A 34 -12.94 3.47 -1.02
CA LEU A 34 -12.13 2.48 -1.75
C LEU A 34 -11.80 2.96 -3.18
N TRP A 35 -12.76 3.58 -3.85
CA TRP A 35 -12.55 4.17 -5.17
C TRP A 35 -11.52 5.31 -5.13
N TYR A 36 -11.63 6.21 -4.15
CA TYR A 36 -10.61 7.25 -3.93
C TYR A 36 -9.25 6.64 -3.64
N ALA A 37 -9.17 5.64 -2.75
CA ALA A 37 -7.92 4.97 -2.42
C ALA A 37 -7.22 4.39 -3.66
N ALA A 38 -7.98 3.83 -4.61
CA ALA A 38 -7.42 3.29 -5.85
C ALA A 38 -6.75 4.37 -6.73
N LYS A 39 -7.22 5.61 -6.67
CA LYS A 39 -6.69 6.77 -7.42
C LYS A 39 -5.50 7.45 -6.77
N MET A 40 -5.31 7.29 -5.46
CA MET A 40 -4.22 7.96 -4.74
C MET A 40 -2.85 7.41 -5.15
N GLN A 41 -1.94 8.33 -5.50
CA GLN A 41 -0.54 8.02 -5.75
C GLN A 41 0.27 8.00 -4.46
N SER A 42 0.01 8.96 -3.55
CA SER A 42 0.65 8.99 -2.23
C SER A 42 0.19 7.82 -1.37
N LEU A 43 1.14 7.14 -0.74
CA LEU A 43 0.82 6.07 0.21
C LEU A 43 0.08 6.61 1.44
N ALA A 44 0.36 7.85 1.87
CA ALA A 44 -0.29 8.46 3.03
C ALA A 44 -1.78 8.76 2.75
N GLU A 45 -2.08 9.33 1.58
CA GLU A 45 -3.46 9.60 1.15
C GLU A 45 -4.24 8.30 0.96
N LYS A 46 -3.62 7.31 0.28
CA LYS A 46 -4.21 5.98 0.09
C LYS A 46 -4.55 5.32 1.42
N GLU A 47 -3.62 5.37 2.38
CA GLU A 47 -3.86 4.82 3.71
C GLU A 47 -4.99 5.54 4.45
N TYR A 48 -5.08 6.87 4.36
CA TYR A 48 -6.17 7.62 4.96
C TYR A 48 -7.52 7.19 4.39
N CYS A 49 -7.66 7.11 3.06
CA CYS A 49 -8.89 6.66 2.41
C CYS A 49 -9.28 5.23 2.84
N LEU A 50 -8.31 4.30 2.91
CA LEU A 50 -8.57 2.94 3.40
C LEU A 50 -8.99 2.92 4.88
N ARG A 51 -8.40 3.77 5.73
CA ARG A 51 -8.82 3.89 7.13
C ARG A 51 -10.23 4.49 7.27
N ARG A 52 -10.61 5.41 6.39
CA ARG A 52 -12.00 5.93 6.30
C ARG A 52 -12.97 4.84 5.89
N ALA A 53 -12.64 4.04 4.87
CA ALA A 53 -13.43 2.89 4.46
C ALA A 53 -13.61 1.90 5.63
N LEU A 54 -12.55 1.60 6.36
CA LEU A 54 -12.58 0.67 7.51
C LEU A 54 -13.39 1.25 8.69
N TYR A 55 -13.37 2.57 8.90
CA TYR A 55 -14.20 3.25 9.88
C TYR A 55 -15.69 3.09 9.58
N ILE A 56 -16.06 3.18 8.30
CA ILE A 56 -17.45 3.00 7.85
C ILE A 56 -17.86 1.52 7.89
N ASN A 57 -17.01 0.63 7.39
CA ASN A 57 -17.24 -0.81 7.42
C ASN A 57 -16.10 -1.55 8.14
N PRO A 58 -16.22 -1.74 9.46
CA PRO A 58 -15.25 -2.44 10.31
C PRO A 58 -14.89 -3.86 9.86
N LEU A 59 -15.81 -4.54 9.19
CA LEU A 59 -15.70 -5.95 8.83
C LEU A 59 -15.25 -6.14 7.38
N SER A 60 -14.88 -5.06 6.68
CA SER A 60 -14.44 -5.11 5.29
C SER A 60 -13.12 -5.87 5.15
N ALA A 61 -13.22 -7.13 4.74
CA ALA A 61 -12.06 -7.98 4.46
C ALA A 61 -11.18 -7.38 3.35
N ALA A 62 -11.78 -6.75 2.34
CA ALA A 62 -11.07 -6.09 1.24
C ALA A 62 -10.23 -4.91 1.75
N THR A 63 -10.82 -4.03 2.57
CA THR A 63 -10.10 -2.89 3.15
C THR A 63 -8.95 -3.34 4.05
N LEU A 64 -9.18 -4.36 4.89
CA LEU A 64 -8.15 -4.95 5.74
C LEU A 64 -7.01 -5.56 4.92
N HIS A 65 -7.33 -6.25 3.83
CA HIS A 65 -6.33 -6.81 2.91
C HIS A 65 -5.45 -5.71 2.31
N GLU A 66 -6.07 -4.63 1.81
CA GLU A 66 -5.34 -3.52 1.20
C GLU A 66 -4.46 -2.76 2.20
N LEU A 67 -4.92 -2.55 3.43
CA LEU A 67 -4.09 -1.96 4.49
C LEU A 67 -2.87 -2.82 4.81
N ARG A 68 -3.03 -4.15 4.90
CA ARG A 68 -1.89 -5.07 5.09
C ARG A 68 -0.92 -5.00 3.92
N ARG A 69 -1.43 -4.92 2.68
CA ARG A 69 -0.60 -4.79 1.48
C ARG A 69 0.17 -3.47 1.48
N LEU A 70 -0.45 -2.37 1.90
CA LEU A 70 0.18 -1.05 2.00
C LEU A 70 1.25 -1.02 3.09
N ALA A 71 1.00 -1.66 4.24
CA ALA A 71 2.00 -1.83 5.29
C ALA A 71 3.26 -2.55 4.79
N ARG A 72 3.10 -3.63 4.01
CA ARG A 72 4.23 -4.34 3.37
C ARG A 72 4.99 -3.46 2.39
N LYS A 73 4.32 -2.56 1.66
CA LYS A 73 5.00 -1.62 0.75
C LYS A 73 5.82 -0.57 1.50
N ARG A 74 5.35 -0.10 2.66
CA ARG A 74 6.10 0.86 3.49
C ARG A 74 7.37 0.23 4.09
N THR A 75 7.33 -1.05 4.42
CA THR A 75 8.50 -1.76 4.97
C THR A 75 9.51 -2.19 3.90
N GLN A 76 9.05 -2.37 2.65
CA GLN A 76 9.92 -2.57 1.50
C GLN A 76 10.51 -1.22 1.05
N LYS A 77 11.52 -0.73 1.77
CA LYS A 77 12.55 0.14 1.18
C LYS A 77 13.07 -0.60 -0.08
N PRO A 78 13.32 0.05 -1.24
CA PRO A 78 13.93 -0.64 -2.37
C PRO A 78 15.30 -1.13 -1.90
N GLU A 79 15.36 -2.40 -1.52
CA GLU A 79 16.60 -3.10 -1.31
C GLU A 79 17.27 -3.08 -2.68
N PHE A 80 18.45 -2.48 -2.76
CA PHE A 80 19.28 -2.56 -3.94
C PHE A 80 19.58 -4.05 -4.11
N VAL A 81 18.78 -4.75 -4.93
CA VAL A 81 19.04 -6.14 -5.28
C VAL A 81 20.33 -6.11 -6.08
N LYS A 82 21.46 -6.31 -5.40
CA LYS A 82 22.75 -6.52 -6.04
C LYS A 82 22.53 -7.67 -7.03
N PRO A 83 22.76 -7.50 -8.35
CA PRO A 83 22.55 -8.58 -9.28
C PRO A 83 23.44 -9.74 -8.85
N GLN A 84 22.83 -10.83 -8.41
CA GLN A 84 23.55 -12.06 -8.12
C GLN A 84 24.07 -12.56 -9.47
N PRO A 85 25.38 -12.83 -9.63
CA PRO A 85 25.89 -13.40 -10.86
C PRO A 85 25.50 -14.89 -10.89
N LEU A 86 24.24 -15.16 -11.24
CA LEU A 86 23.72 -16.51 -11.52
C LEU A 86 24.23 -17.09 -12.84
N ILE A 87 25.34 -16.57 -13.39
CA ILE A 87 25.93 -17.01 -14.66
C ILE A 87 27.34 -17.62 -14.50
N MET A 88 27.86 -17.79 -13.27
CA MET A 88 29.17 -18.44 -13.07
C MET A 88 29.06 -19.87 -12.50
N ARG A 89 28.14 -20.69 -13.05
CA ARG A 89 28.10 -22.14 -12.76
C ARG A 89 28.03 -23.06 -13.96
N VAL A 90 28.14 -22.55 -15.20
CA VAL A 90 28.02 -23.39 -16.41
C VAL A 90 29.30 -23.47 -17.27
N ILE A 91 30.31 -22.62 -17.09
CA ILE A 91 31.49 -22.63 -17.99
C ILE A 91 32.73 -23.39 -17.43
N LEU A 92 32.72 -23.86 -16.18
CA LEU A 92 33.89 -24.55 -15.60
C LEU A 92 33.76 -26.08 -15.53
N ARG A 93 33.31 -26.74 -16.61
CA ARG A 93 33.30 -28.22 -16.73
C ARG A 93 33.74 -28.77 -18.08
N LEU A 94 34.56 -28.06 -18.86
CA LEU A 94 35.16 -28.59 -20.10
C LEU A 94 36.64 -28.23 -20.26
N ALA A 95 37.43 -28.31 -19.18
CA ALA A 95 38.89 -28.29 -19.27
C ALA A 95 39.49 -29.32 -18.30
N SER A 96 39.24 -30.60 -18.56
CA SER A 96 39.97 -31.74 -17.96
C SER A 96 39.72 -33.00 -18.81
N ILE A 97 40.09 -32.95 -20.09
CA ILE A 97 40.40 -34.15 -20.90
C ILE A 97 41.56 -33.76 -21.83
N ILE A 98 42.79 -33.94 -21.32
CA ILE A 98 43.97 -34.32 -22.11
C ILE A 98 44.56 -35.51 -21.36
#